data_AF-A0A7S1PPT7-F1
#
_entry.id   AF-A0A7S1PPT7-F1
#
_cell.length_a   1.000
_cell.length_b   1.000
_cell.length_c   1.000
_cell.angle_alpha   90.00
_cell.angle_beta   90.00
_cell.angle_gamma   90.00
#
_symmetry.space_group_name_H-M   'P 1'
#
loop_
_entity.id
_entity.type
_entity.pdbx_description
1 polymer ?
#
loop_
_entity_poly.entity_id
_entity_poly.type
_entity_poly.pdbx_seq_one_letter_code
_entity_poly.pdbx_strand_id
1 'polypeptide(L)'
;AGGPAPGAGVACVAADWASGLAVSGSGRGDLCLWDLEGGEALAEWPGHQGIVRCLAADWATQRALSGGDDGAARLWDLRRGELLRDVRGHTGRITHVAL
;
A
#
# COMPACT_ATOMS: atom_id res chain seq x y z
N ALA A 1 -7.73 18.42 -8.52
CA ALA A 1 -6.37 17.97 -8.22
C ALA A 1 -6.18 18.01 -6.71
N GLY A 2 -6.63 16.96 -6.02
CA GLY A 2 -6.31 16.73 -4.61
C GLY A 2 -5.29 15.62 -4.59
N GLY A 3 -4.01 15.96 -4.72
CA GLY A 3 -2.94 15.00 -4.47
C GLY A 3 -2.99 14.55 -3.01
N PRO A 4 -2.47 13.36 -2.68
CA PRO A 4 -2.43 12.84 -1.32
C PRO A 4 -1.82 13.89 -0.40
N ALA A 5 -2.43 14.06 0.78
CA ALA A 5 -2.10 15.15 1.68
C ALA A 5 -0.58 15.18 1.98
N PRO A 6 0.13 16.29 1.68
CA PRO A 6 1.56 16.39 1.95
C PRO A 6 1.78 16.40 3.45
N GLY A 7 2.20 15.26 4.02
CA GLY A 7 2.49 15.22 5.46
C GLY A 7 2.69 13.85 6.11
N ALA A 8 2.48 12.74 5.40
CA ALA A 8 2.84 11.42 5.93
C ALA A 8 4.10 10.91 5.21
N GLY A 9 5.16 10.61 5.97
CA GLY A 9 6.34 9.97 5.41
C GLY A 9 5.98 8.64 4.74
N VAL A 10 6.64 8.34 3.62
CA VAL A 10 6.52 7.04 2.96
C VAL A 10 7.35 6.03 3.75
N ALA A 11 6.71 4.97 4.21
CA ALA A 11 7.35 3.93 5.02
C ALA A 11 7.77 2.71 4.18
N CYS A 12 7.06 2.44 3.08
CA CYS A 12 7.38 1.36 2.16
C CYS A 12 6.86 1.68 0.75
N VAL A 13 7.46 1.06 -0.27
CA VAL A 13 7.07 1.22 -1.68
C VAL A 13 7.33 -0.08 -2.45
N ALA A 14 6.49 -0.36 -3.43
CA ALA A 14 6.72 -1.33 -4.50
C ALA A 14 6.41 -0.67 -5.83
N ALA A 15 7.17 -0.98 -6.88
CA ALA A 15 7.00 -0.39 -8.20
C ALA A 15 7.06 -1.44 -9.30
N ASP A 16 6.35 -1.17 -10.39
CA ASP A 16 6.47 -1.86 -11.66
C ASP A 16 7.00 -0.90 -12.71
N TRP A 17 8.27 -1.10 -13.08
CA TRP A 17 8.91 -0.29 -14.12
C TRP A 17 8.33 -0.54 -15.51
N ALA A 18 7.69 -1.69 -15.75
CA ALA A 18 7.10 -1.99 -17.05
C ALA A 18 5.79 -1.22 -17.27
N SER A 19 4.98 -1.07 -16.22
CA SER A 19 3.72 -0.33 -16.29
C SER A 19 3.84 1.14 -15.89
N GLY A 20 4.97 1.57 -15.32
CA GLY A 20 5.14 2.91 -14.76
C GLY A 20 4.31 3.15 -13.50
N LEU A 21 3.89 2.10 -12.78
CA LEU A 21 3.07 2.23 -11.57
C LEU A 21 3.89 1.99 -10.31
N ALA A 22 3.49 2.64 -9.22
CA ALA A 22 3.98 2.31 -7.89
C ALA A 22 2.86 2.32 -6.86
N VAL A 23 3.01 1.51 -5.82
CA VAL A 23 2.17 1.57 -4.63
C VAL A 23 3.06 1.85 -3.42
N SER A 24 2.63 2.77 -2.56
CA SER A 24 3.35 3.15 -1.35
C SER A 24 2.47 3.00 -0.12
N GLY A 25 3.07 2.67 1.02
CA GLY A 25 2.42 2.73 2.33
C GLY A 25 2.81 3.99 3.12
N SER A 26 1.81 4.67 3.68
CA SER A 26 1.96 5.92 4.43
C SER A 26 2.15 5.69 5.92
N GLY A 27 2.79 6.65 6.59
CA GLY A 27 2.86 6.70 8.06
C GLY A 27 1.50 6.93 8.75
N ARG A 28 0.44 7.22 8.00
CA ARG A 28 -0.92 7.42 8.52
C ARG A 28 -1.82 6.20 8.36
N GLY A 29 -1.37 5.17 7.65
CA GLY A 29 -2.11 3.91 7.47
C GLY A 29 -2.76 3.74 6.10
N ASP A 30 -2.50 4.67 5.19
CA ASP A 30 -3.06 4.70 3.84
C ASP A 30 -2.07 4.08 2.86
N LEU A 31 -2.58 3.37 1.86
CA LEU A 31 -1.83 3.04 0.67
C LEU A 31 -2.12 4.09 -0.41
N CYS A 32 -1.14 4.36 -1.27
CA CYS A 32 -1.34 5.25 -2.41
C CYS A 32 -0.78 4.61 -3.68
N LEU A 33 -1.56 4.65 -4.75
CA LEU A 33 -1.16 4.23 -6.10
C LEU A 33 -0.71 5.45 -6.90
N TRP A 34 0.38 5.31 -7.62
CA TRP A 34 1.05 6.39 -8.34
C TRP A 34 1.26 6.02 -9.81
N ASP A 35 1.10 7.02 -10.67
CA ASP A 35 1.68 7.06 -12.00
C ASP A 35 3.07 7.72 -11.90
N LEU A 36 4.11 6.94 -12.17
CA LEU A 36 5.50 7.39 -12.09
C LEU A 36 5.91 8.24 -13.31
N GLU A 37 5.25 8.07 -14.45
CA GLU A 37 5.54 8.86 -15.65
C GLU A 37 4.89 10.23 -15.56
N GLY A 38 3.61 10.27 -15.16
CA GLY A 38 2.86 11.50 -14.93
C GLY A 38 3.26 12.23 -13.63
N GLY A 39 3.84 11.52 -12.67
CA GLY A 39 4.23 12.06 -11.38
C GLY A 39 3.05 12.39 -10.46
N GLU A 40 1.91 11.72 -10.67
CA GLU A 40 0.68 11.98 -9.93
C GLU A 40 0.18 10.74 -9.16
N ALA A 41 -0.53 11.00 -8.07
CA ALA A 41 -1.24 9.97 -7.35
C ALA A 41 -2.55 9.66 -8.06
N LEU A 42 -2.77 8.38 -8.35
CA LEU A 42 -3.96 7.87 -9.01
C LEU A 42 -5.08 7.54 -8.01
N ALA A 43 -4.72 6.99 -6.85
CA ALA A 43 -5.67 6.59 -5.83
C ALA A 43 -5.05 6.53 -4.43
N GLU A 44 -5.90 6.65 -3.41
CA GLU A 44 -5.55 6.48 -2.00
C GLU A 44 -6.51 5.49 -1.35
N TRP A 45 -5.97 4.53 -0.60
CA TRP A 45 -6.70 3.43 0.03
C TRP A 45 -6.42 3.43 1.54
N PRO A 46 -7.31 4.03 2.34
CA PRO A 46 -7.21 3.96 3.79
C PRO A 46 -7.48 2.53 4.27
N GLY A 47 -6.78 2.08 5.32
CA GLY A 47 -7.14 0.80 5.93
C GLY A 47 -6.35 0.37 7.16
N HIS A 48 -5.04 0.65 7.24
CA HIS A 48 -4.28 0.33 8.44
C HIS A 48 -4.54 1.35 9.55
N GLN A 49 -4.53 0.88 10.80
CA GLN A 49 -4.49 1.76 11.97
C GLN A 49 -3.01 1.99 12.35
N GLY A 50 -2.43 3.09 11.86
CA GLY A 50 -1.01 3.41 12.04
C GLY A 50 -0.13 3.03 10.84
N ILE A 51 1.19 3.05 11.01
CA ILE A 51 2.14 2.99 9.90
C ILE A 51 1.98 1.71 9.08
N VAL A 52 1.89 1.84 7.75
CA VAL A 52 2.07 0.73 6.81
C VAL A 52 3.56 0.45 6.67
N ARG A 53 4.06 -0.58 7.36
CA ARG A 53 5.50 -0.83 7.51
C ARG A 53 6.13 -1.55 6.33
N CYS A 54 5.36 -2.39 5.67
CA CYS A 54 5.85 -3.25 4.62
C CYS A 54 4.76 -3.50 3.59
N LEU A 55 5.21 -3.74 2.37
CA LEU A 55 4.38 -3.87 1.19
C LEU A 55 5.09 -4.78 0.20
N ALA A 56 4.36 -5.70 -0.40
CA ALA A 56 4.78 -6.48 -1.55
C ALA A 56 3.67 -6.44 -2.59
N ALA A 57 4.03 -6.34 -3.87
CA ALA A 57 3.07 -6.27 -4.98
C ALA A 57 3.38 -7.32 -6.03
N ASP A 58 2.35 -8.02 -6.47
CA ASP A 58 2.35 -8.86 -7.66
C ASP A 58 1.58 -8.10 -8.74
N TRP A 59 2.35 -7.50 -9.65
CA TRP A 59 1.85 -6.69 -10.74
C TRP A 59 1.25 -7.54 -11.87
N ALA A 60 1.56 -8.83 -11.96
CA ALA A 60 0.93 -9.72 -12.94
C ALA A 60 -0.53 -9.98 -12.56
N THR A 61 -0.82 -10.15 -11.27
CA THR A 61 -2.19 -10.34 -10.77
C THR A 61 -2.86 -9.06 -10.27
N GLN A 62 -2.13 -7.93 -10.26
CA GLN A 62 -2.58 -6.62 -9.77
C GLN A 62 -3.02 -6.70 -8.30
N ARG A 63 -2.23 -7.38 -7.47
CA ARG A 63 -2.48 -7.54 -6.03
C ARG A 63 -1.34 -6.98 -5.21
N ALA A 64 -1.66 -6.42 -4.05
CA ALA A 64 -0.67 -6.05 -3.05
C ALA A 64 -0.99 -6.64 -1.69
N LEU A 65 0.04 -7.03 -0.96
CA LEU A 65 -0.02 -7.41 0.44
C LEU A 65 0.69 -6.35 1.26
N SER A 66 -0.01 -5.75 2.22
CA SER A 66 0.56 -4.78 3.16
C SER A 66 0.53 -5.30 4.59
N GLY A 67 1.48 -4.85 5.42
CA GLY A 67 1.52 -5.13 6.85
C GLY A 67 1.79 -3.85 7.64
N GLY A 68 1.10 -3.68 8.78
CA GLY A 68 1.15 -2.44 9.55
C GLY A 68 1.36 -2.60 11.05
N ASP A 69 1.37 -1.46 11.74
CA ASP A 69 1.47 -1.36 13.20
C ASP A 69 0.28 -1.98 13.95
N ASP A 70 -0.88 -2.08 13.28
CA ASP A 70 -2.09 -2.69 13.81
C ASP A 70 -2.06 -4.23 13.89
N GLY A 71 -0.94 -4.85 13.49
CA GLY A 71 -0.79 -6.31 13.48
C GLY A 71 -1.68 -7.02 12.46
N ALA A 72 -2.26 -6.27 11.51
CA ALA A 72 -3.04 -6.83 10.42
C ALA A 72 -2.25 -6.83 9.12
N ALA A 73 -2.33 -7.93 8.38
CA ALA A 73 -1.90 -7.98 6.99
C ALA A 73 -3.14 -7.78 6.10
N ARG A 74 -3.04 -6.97 5.05
CA ARG A 74 -4.17 -6.66 4.15
C ARG A 74 -3.82 -6.98 2.72
N LEU A 75 -4.69 -7.74 2.06
CA LEU A 75 -4.60 -8.05 0.63
C LEU A 75 -5.50 -7.10 -0.13
N TRP A 76 -4.95 -6.46 -1.16
CA TRP A 76 -5.60 -5.42 -1.96
C TRP A 76 -5.69 -5.83 -3.42
N ASP A 77 -6.76 -5.41 -4.08
CA ASP A 77 -6.88 -5.37 -5.53
C ASP A 77 -6.44 -3.98 -6.01
N LEU A 78 -5.31 -3.90 -6.70
CA LEU A 78 -4.73 -2.63 -7.16
C LEU A 78 -5.53 -1.99 -8.29
N ARG A 79 -6.26 -2.81 -9.06
CA ARG A 79 -7.06 -2.34 -10.21
C ARG A 79 -8.38 -1.75 -9.77
N ARG A 80 -9.02 -2.36 -8.76
CA ARG A 80 -10.31 -1.93 -8.22
C ARG A 80 -10.15 -0.94 -7.06
N GLY A 81 -8.98 -0.91 -6.44
CA GLY A 81 -8.75 -0.13 -5.22
C GLY A 81 -9.52 -0.66 -4.02
N GLU A 82 -9.67 -1.99 -3.93
CA GLU A 82 -10.52 -2.65 -2.94
C GLU A 82 -9.69 -3.50 -1.99
N LEU A 83 -10.06 -3.46 -0.70
CA LEU A 83 -9.56 -4.41 0.28
C LEU A 83 -10.21 -5.77 0.04
N LEU A 84 -9.41 -6.76 -0.36
CA LEU A 84 -9.88 -8.13 -0.59
C LEU A 84 -9.94 -8.93 0.70
N ARG A 85 -8.93 -8.79 1.57
CA ARG A 85 -8.85 -9.54 2.84
C ARG A 85 -8.14 -8.74 3.92
N ASP A 86 -8.68 -8.81 5.14
CA ASP A 86 -8.05 -8.39 6.39
C ASP A 86 -7.63 -9.65 7.15
N VAL A 87 -6.33 -9.90 7.22
CA VAL A 87 -5.72 -11.08 7.84
C VAL A 87 -5.17 -10.69 9.21
N ARG A 88 -5.90 -11.08 10.24
CA ARG A 88 -5.58 -10.80 11.65
C ARG A 88 -5.08 -12.04 12.36
N GLY A 89 -4.20 -11.85 13.32
CA GLY A 89 -3.66 -12.93 14.15
C GLY A 89 -2.33 -12.59 14.80
N HIS A 90 -1.57 -11.65 14.23
CA HIS A 90 -0.41 -11.09 14.89
C HIS A 90 -0.83 -10.12 16.00
N THR A 91 -0.24 -10.27 17.18
CA THR A 91 -0.49 -9.41 18.34
C THR A 91 0.44 -8.20 18.40
N GLY A 92 1.37 -8.07 17.44
CA GLY A 92 2.30 -6.97 17.33
C GLY A 92 2.48 -6.54 15.87
N ARG A 93 3.25 -5.47 15.67
CA ARG A 93 3.52 -4.88 14.35
C ARG A 93 4.06 -5.91 13.36
N ILE A 94 3.56 -5.87 12.13
CA ILE A 94 4.11 -6.67 11.04
C ILE A 94 5.26 -5.88 10.41
N THR A 95 6.45 -6.47 10.43
CA THR A 95 7.68 -5.81 9.96
C THR A 95 8.04 -6.17 8.52
N HIS A 96 7.52 -7.27 7.99
CA HIS A 96 7.82 -7.72 6.64
C HIS A 96 6.69 -8.58 6.06
N VAL A 97 6.54 -8.50 4.73
CA VAL A 97 5.67 -9.34 3.91
C VAL A 97 6.42 -9.63 2.60
N ALA A 98 6.12 -10.76 1.97
CA ALA A 98 6.69 -11.17 0.69
C ALA A 98 5.64 -11.93 -0.14
N LEU A 99 5.84 -12.00 -1.46
CA LEU A 99 5.00 -12.71 -2.43
C LEU A 99 5.81 -13.78 -3.16
#